data_AF-A0A0L8FJ76-F1
#
_entry.id   AF-A0A0L8FJ76-F1
#
_cell.length_a   1.000
_cell.length_b   1.000
_cell.length_c   1.000
_cell.angle_alpha   90.00
_cell.angle_beta   90.00
_cell.angle_gamma   90.00
#
_symmetry.space_group_name_H-M   'P 1'
#
loop_
_entity.id
_entity.type
_entity.pdbx_description
1 polymer ?
#
loop_
_entity_poly.entity_id
_entity_poly.type
_entity_poly.pdbx_seq_one_letter_code
_entity_poly.pdbx_strand_id
1 'polypeptide(L)'
;MKQLPQGHGKYEVGAMDIMTERSEEKPDGCFLRIYYPTMLNSEAAKGLSSSSSMKSNISECNYYSPEKQNNISWLPKSQYRDGYIRFIGKENSTLYNCLFNWFGGNVLIPVLWMSPVFSDDNINKFPVVIFSHGLGGMRTTYSTICIDLASHGFIVVAVEHRDGSASATYYLNECSLFDEEGSNIDKSDSIGRVFEEEWKMYEQHNRDDFVLRNKQVKIRQQECIQALELLHKLNNGETISNLLDTNMSSDLFKEHLDLSNVCIAGHSFGGATTIMVLAKDKRFRAGVVLDGWMLPLEDNIYAQVTQPVLMLNTETFQWKRNVLKMKNLECTEQNRIMLTILGTCHQSSTDFQFLCSHYMGRIMKFCHNLAPNDTIDITGKIVRGFLCKIL
;
A
#
# COMPACT_ATOMS: atom_id res chain seq x y z
N MET A 1 10.35 19.97 8.19
CA MET A 1 9.55 18.82 7.71
C MET A 1 10.39 18.02 6.76
N LYS A 2 10.31 16.68 6.83
CA LYS A 2 11.05 15.79 5.94
C LYS A 2 10.11 15.30 4.84
N GLN A 3 10.59 15.18 3.62
CA GLN A 3 9.80 14.65 2.51
C GLN A 3 10.50 13.41 1.95
N LEU A 4 9.73 12.37 1.62
CA LEU A 4 10.23 11.21 0.89
C LEU A 4 10.56 11.58 -0.56
N PRO A 5 11.45 10.84 -1.24
CA PRO A 5 11.81 11.10 -2.63
C PRO A 5 10.61 11.16 -3.58
N GLN A 6 10.70 12.04 -4.58
CA GLN A 6 9.77 12.06 -5.71
C GLN A 6 10.01 10.88 -6.65
N GLY A 7 8.99 10.55 -7.44
CA GLY A 7 9.17 9.61 -8.56
C GLY A 7 10.02 10.24 -9.66
N HIS A 8 10.76 9.41 -10.41
CA HIS A 8 11.65 9.88 -11.48
C HIS A 8 11.04 9.79 -12.88
N GLY A 9 9.76 9.42 -12.97
CA GLY A 9 9.07 9.29 -14.24
C GLY A 9 8.50 10.63 -14.75
N LYS A 10 7.81 10.56 -15.90
CA LYS A 10 7.28 11.75 -16.60
C LYS A 10 5.97 12.30 -16.02
N TYR A 11 5.28 11.51 -15.20
CA TYR A 11 4.00 11.90 -14.60
C TYR A 11 4.20 12.41 -13.18
N GLU A 12 3.45 13.45 -12.82
CA GLU A 12 3.19 13.75 -11.42
C GLU A 12 2.35 12.62 -10.81
N VAL A 13 2.38 12.47 -9.50
CA VAL A 13 1.73 11.34 -8.82
C VAL A 13 0.58 11.82 -7.95
N GLY A 14 -0.62 11.34 -8.26
CA GLY A 14 -1.79 11.47 -7.41
C GLY A 14 -1.86 10.34 -6.40
N ALA A 15 -2.54 10.58 -5.27
CA ALA A 15 -2.83 9.52 -4.31
C ALA A 15 -4.18 9.70 -3.63
N MET A 16 -4.77 8.58 -3.19
CA MET A 16 -5.93 8.56 -2.30
C MET A 16 -6.04 7.27 -1.51
N ASP A 17 -6.84 7.27 -0.45
CA ASP A 17 -7.22 6.08 0.30
C ASP A 17 -8.69 5.71 0.03
N ILE A 18 -8.96 4.41 -0.11
CA ILE A 18 -10.32 3.87 -0.22
C ILE A 18 -10.52 2.83 0.88
N MET A 19 -11.58 3.00 1.66
CA MET A 19 -12.07 1.99 2.59
C MET A 19 -13.53 1.67 2.27
N THR A 20 -13.85 0.40 2.06
CA THR A 20 -15.24 -0.04 1.80
C THR A 20 -15.88 -0.63 3.05
N GLU A 21 -17.21 -0.70 3.04
CA GLU A 21 -18.00 -1.35 4.09
C GLU A 21 -17.70 -2.84 4.24
N ARG A 22 -17.92 -3.35 5.46
CA ARG A 22 -17.91 -4.77 5.80
C ARG A 22 -19.26 -5.38 5.42
N SER A 23 -19.27 -6.60 4.90
CA SER A 23 -20.50 -7.36 4.61
C SER A 23 -20.34 -8.84 4.99
N GLU A 24 -21.42 -9.62 4.99
CA GLU A 24 -21.32 -11.07 5.21
C GLU A 24 -20.40 -11.76 4.20
N GLU A 25 -20.44 -11.32 2.94
CA GLU A 25 -19.57 -11.82 1.87
C GLU A 25 -18.13 -11.29 1.97
N LYS A 26 -17.95 -10.10 2.56
CA LYS A 26 -16.66 -9.40 2.69
C LYS A 26 -16.48 -8.90 4.12
N PRO A 27 -16.16 -9.79 5.08
CA PRO A 27 -16.19 -9.45 6.50
C PRO A 27 -15.19 -8.36 6.89
N ASP A 28 -14.14 -8.16 6.10
CA ASP A 28 -13.10 -7.16 6.34
C ASP A 28 -13.18 -5.94 5.40
N GLY A 29 -14.06 -5.96 4.40
CA GLY A 29 -14.09 -4.96 3.33
C GLY A 29 -12.76 -4.87 2.56
N CYS A 30 -12.49 -3.74 1.93
CA CYS A 30 -11.21 -3.39 1.32
C CYS A 30 -10.66 -2.13 2.00
N PHE A 31 -9.35 -2.10 2.25
CA PHE A 31 -8.65 -0.87 2.61
C PHE A 31 -7.33 -0.78 1.86
N LEU A 32 -7.16 0.30 1.12
CA LEU A 32 -6.05 0.44 0.22
C LEU A 32 -5.69 1.91 0.00
N ARG A 33 -4.44 2.13 -0.43
CA ARG A 33 -3.96 3.39 -0.99
C ARG A 33 -3.70 3.21 -2.47
N ILE A 34 -4.26 4.09 -3.31
CA ILE A 34 -3.99 4.11 -4.74
C ILE A 34 -3.01 5.25 -5.02
N TYR A 35 -1.96 4.95 -5.78
CA TYR A 35 -1.04 5.90 -6.40
C TYR A 35 -1.24 5.84 -7.91
N TYR A 36 -1.36 6.98 -8.58
CA TYR A 36 -1.71 7.02 -9.99
C TYR A 36 -1.08 8.22 -10.72
N PRO A 37 -0.90 8.13 -12.04
CA PRO A 37 -0.43 9.26 -12.85
C PRO A 37 -1.43 10.42 -12.81
N THR A 38 -0.94 11.65 -12.68
CA THR A 38 -1.72 12.88 -12.75
C THR A 38 -0.89 14.00 -13.40
N MET A 39 -1.46 15.19 -13.54
CA MET A 39 -0.75 16.41 -13.97
C MET A 39 -1.00 17.57 -13.00
N LEU A 40 0.03 18.41 -12.83
CA LEU A 40 -0.11 19.72 -12.20
C LEU A 40 -0.98 20.60 -13.10
N ASN A 41 -2.27 20.70 -12.77
CA ASN A 41 -3.16 21.58 -13.51
C ASN A 41 -2.94 23.03 -13.05
N SER A 42 -2.29 23.87 -13.87
CA SER A 42 -2.14 25.30 -13.59
C SER A 42 -3.48 26.05 -13.49
N GLU A 43 -4.56 25.46 -14.00
CA GLU A 43 -5.92 26.00 -13.93
C GLU A 43 -6.78 25.40 -12.81
N ALA A 44 -6.60 24.12 -12.43
CA ALA A 44 -7.34 23.55 -11.27
C ALA A 44 -6.90 24.19 -9.94
N ALA A 45 -5.65 24.65 -9.85
CA ALA A 45 -5.19 25.47 -8.73
C ALA A 45 -5.90 26.84 -8.63
N LYS A 46 -6.53 27.32 -9.72
CA LYS A 46 -7.30 28.58 -9.77
C LYS A 46 -8.82 28.37 -9.69
N GLY A 47 -9.34 27.21 -10.10
CA GLY A 47 -10.78 26.91 -10.14
C GLY A 47 -11.41 26.52 -8.80
N LEU A 48 -10.60 26.13 -7.80
CA LEU A 48 -11.09 25.76 -6.46
C LEU A 48 -10.98 26.88 -5.42
N SER A 49 -10.41 28.04 -5.76
CA SER A 49 -10.33 29.19 -4.86
C SER A 49 -11.60 30.07 -4.85
N SER A 50 -12.68 29.67 -5.52
CA SER A 50 -13.90 30.49 -5.65
C SER A 50 -15.21 29.86 -5.13
N SER A 51 -15.19 28.70 -4.44
CA SER A 51 -16.37 28.20 -3.75
C SER A 51 -16.29 28.43 -2.24
N SER A 52 -16.36 29.69 -1.83
CA SER A 52 -16.68 30.06 -0.45
C SER A 52 -18.17 29.80 -0.19
N SER A 53 -18.50 28.68 0.47
CA SER A 53 -19.59 28.54 1.45
C SER A 53 -20.18 27.12 1.47
N MET A 54 -19.58 26.22 2.25
CA MET A 54 -20.36 25.18 2.94
C MET A 54 -19.54 24.69 4.13
N LYS A 55 -19.85 25.22 5.31
CA LYS A 55 -19.35 24.69 6.58
C LYS A 55 -20.09 23.37 6.81
N SER A 56 -19.54 22.26 6.35
CA SER A 56 -19.95 20.94 6.83
C SER A 56 -19.35 20.74 8.22
N ASN A 57 -20.21 20.57 9.23
CA ASN A 57 -19.83 20.23 10.60
C ASN A 57 -19.33 18.77 10.68
N ILE A 58 -18.23 18.45 9.99
CA ILE A 58 -17.47 17.22 10.18
C ILE A 58 -16.35 17.57 11.15
N SER A 59 -16.66 17.54 12.44
CA SER A 59 -15.64 17.62 13.49
C SER A 59 -14.77 16.37 13.44
N GLU A 60 -13.47 16.56 13.19
CA GLU A 60 -12.34 15.63 13.44
C GLU A 60 -11.96 14.55 12.40
N CYS A 61 -12.28 14.71 11.11
CA CYS A 61 -11.60 13.97 10.01
C CYS A 61 -10.84 14.86 9.00
N ASN A 62 -10.47 16.08 9.39
CA ASN A 62 -9.77 17.05 8.52
C ASN A 62 -8.25 16.79 8.35
N TYR A 63 -7.84 15.56 8.02
CA TYR A 63 -6.51 15.33 7.45
C TYR A 63 -6.42 15.72 5.97
N TYR A 64 -7.56 15.72 5.25
CA TYR A 64 -7.65 15.81 3.79
C TYR A 64 -8.21 17.14 3.28
N SER A 65 -7.92 18.26 3.96
CA SER A 65 -8.42 19.57 3.50
C SER A 65 -7.78 19.99 2.17
N PRO A 66 -8.52 20.67 1.26
CA PRO A 66 -8.00 21.16 -0.01
C PRO A 66 -6.74 22.04 0.10
N GLU A 67 -6.57 22.74 1.23
CA GLU A 67 -5.40 23.57 1.54
C GLU A 67 -4.09 22.76 1.73
N LYS A 68 -4.16 21.42 1.84
CA LYS A 68 -3.02 20.52 2.08
C LYS A 68 -2.71 19.58 0.91
N GLN A 69 -3.16 19.90 -0.31
CA GLN A 69 -2.96 19.05 -1.50
C GLN A 69 -1.51 18.62 -1.78
N ASN A 70 -0.49 19.27 -1.18
CA ASN A 70 0.94 18.98 -1.40
C ASN A 70 1.72 18.51 -0.15
N ASN A 71 1.09 18.34 1.01
CA ASN A 71 1.76 17.99 2.28
C ASN A 71 1.09 16.82 3.00
N ILE A 72 1.00 15.67 2.31
CA ILE A 72 0.37 14.46 2.84
C ILE A 72 1.32 13.74 3.78
N SER A 73 0.88 13.45 5.01
CA SER A 73 1.66 12.71 5.98
C SER A 73 1.89 11.27 5.51
N TRP A 74 3.13 10.80 5.68
CA TRP A 74 3.50 9.39 5.49
C TRP A 74 2.74 8.48 6.46
N LEU A 75 2.53 8.94 7.70
CA LEU A 75 1.68 8.28 8.69
C LEU A 75 0.50 9.20 9.02
N PRO A 76 -0.70 8.93 8.48
CA PRO A 76 -1.84 9.84 8.62
C PRO A 76 -2.45 9.82 10.04
N LYS A 77 -2.12 8.84 10.87
CA LYS A 77 -2.66 8.66 12.22
C LYS A 77 -1.55 8.21 13.18
N SER A 78 -1.57 8.70 14.41
CA SER A 78 -0.54 8.39 15.42
C SER A 78 -0.54 6.92 15.85
N GLN A 79 -1.67 6.23 15.76
CA GLN A 79 -1.81 4.82 16.11
C GLN A 79 -0.93 3.92 15.21
N TYR A 80 -0.61 4.34 13.98
CA TYR A 80 0.36 3.63 13.14
C TYR A 80 1.79 3.68 13.68
N ARG A 81 2.20 4.82 14.26
CA ARG A 81 3.47 4.88 15.01
C ARG A 81 3.42 3.92 16.19
N ASP A 82 2.35 3.96 16.97
CA ASP A 82 2.19 3.12 18.15
C ASP A 82 2.22 1.63 17.76
N GLY A 83 1.66 1.30 16.59
CA GLY A 83 1.74 -0.01 15.95
C GLY A 83 3.18 -0.43 15.66
N TYR A 84 4.00 0.41 15.05
CA TYR A 84 5.41 0.08 14.81
C TYR A 84 6.20 -0.12 16.11
N ILE A 85 5.96 0.71 17.12
CA ILE A 85 6.61 0.59 18.44
C ILE A 85 6.20 -0.73 19.11
N ARG A 86 4.93 -1.11 19.02
CA ARG A 86 4.42 -2.39 19.49
C ARG A 86 4.99 -3.57 18.70
N PHE A 87 5.14 -3.45 17.38
CA PHE A 87 5.70 -4.48 16.51
C PHE A 87 7.14 -4.86 16.90
N ILE A 88 7.95 -3.90 17.32
CA ILE A 88 9.32 -4.13 17.82
C ILE A 88 9.38 -4.50 19.31
N GLY A 89 8.24 -4.65 19.98
CA GLY A 89 8.12 -5.02 21.39
C GLY A 89 8.59 -3.93 22.36
N LYS A 90 8.31 -2.66 22.03
CA LYS A 90 8.74 -1.47 22.80
C LYS A 90 7.59 -0.55 23.18
N GLU A 91 6.35 -1.03 23.20
CA GLU A 91 5.11 -0.26 23.44
C GLU A 91 5.14 0.58 24.72
N ASN A 92 5.81 0.11 25.77
CA ASN A 92 5.91 0.81 27.05
C ASN A 92 7.14 1.73 27.16
N SER A 93 7.87 1.97 26.06
CA SER A 93 9.14 2.69 26.10
C SER A 93 8.99 4.14 25.63
N THR A 94 9.12 5.08 26.58
CA THR A 94 9.17 6.52 26.28
C THR A 94 10.32 6.86 25.34
N LEU A 95 11.47 6.19 25.47
CA LEU A 95 12.62 6.39 24.59
C LEU A 95 12.27 6.08 23.13
N TYR A 96 11.63 4.95 22.84
CA TYR A 96 11.27 4.58 21.46
C TYR A 96 10.16 5.47 20.90
N ASN A 97 9.24 5.95 21.74
CA ASN A 97 8.28 6.97 21.37
C ASN A 97 8.97 8.28 20.92
N CYS A 98 9.92 8.77 21.73
CA CYS A 98 10.71 9.95 21.38
C CYS A 98 11.53 9.74 20.10
N LEU A 99 12.20 8.60 19.96
CA LEU A 99 12.99 8.27 18.78
C LEU A 99 12.14 8.21 17.52
N PHE A 100 10.99 7.53 17.57
CA PHE A 100 10.12 7.44 16.39
C PHE A 100 9.55 8.81 16.02
N ASN A 101 9.12 9.62 16.98
CA ASN A 101 8.67 10.98 16.69
C ASN A 101 9.78 11.83 16.04
N TRP A 102 11.03 11.63 16.43
CA TRP A 102 12.18 12.34 15.85
C TRP A 102 12.42 12.02 14.36
N PHE A 103 12.39 10.75 13.95
CA PHE A 103 12.67 10.37 12.56
C PHE A 103 11.43 10.17 11.67
N GLY A 104 10.27 9.83 12.26
CA GLY A 104 9.06 9.41 11.53
C GLY A 104 7.82 10.27 11.77
N GLY A 105 7.84 11.18 12.76
CA GLY A 105 6.65 11.92 13.18
C GLY A 105 6.20 13.03 12.22
N ASN A 106 7.11 13.61 11.42
CA ASN A 106 6.84 14.73 10.51
C ASN A 106 7.41 14.47 9.11
N VAL A 107 7.06 13.31 8.55
CA VAL A 107 7.46 12.87 7.22
C VAL A 107 6.30 13.00 6.25
N LEU A 108 6.54 13.61 5.11
CA LEU A 108 5.56 13.85 4.06
C LEU A 108 5.88 13.00 2.82
N ILE A 109 4.85 12.66 2.06
CA ILE A 109 4.99 12.01 0.75
C ILE A 109 4.69 13.03 -0.37
N PRO A 110 5.45 13.00 -1.49
CA PRO A 110 5.27 13.95 -2.58
C PRO A 110 4.18 13.48 -3.56
N VAL A 111 2.92 13.72 -3.20
CA VAL A 111 1.75 13.34 -4.02
C VAL A 111 0.73 14.46 -4.06
N LEU A 112 -0.04 14.53 -5.14
CA LEU A 112 -1.22 15.38 -5.29
C LEU A 112 -2.45 14.62 -4.80
N TRP A 113 -2.94 14.95 -3.60
CA TRP A 113 -4.04 14.20 -3.00
C TRP A 113 -5.35 14.40 -3.76
N MET A 114 -5.98 13.29 -4.15
CA MET A 114 -7.27 13.28 -4.86
C MET A 114 -7.29 14.13 -6.14
N SER A 115 -6.14 14.27 -6.80
CA SER A 115 -6.06 14.91 -8.11
C SER A 115 -6.74 14.05 -9.18
N PRO A 116 -7.25 14.60 -10.29
CA PRO A 116 -7.74 13.81 -11.41
C PRO A 116 -6.68 12.85 -11.95
N VAL A 117 -7.10 11.67 -12.40
CA VAL A 117 -6.21 10.75 -13.12
C VAL A 117 -5.80 11.41 -14.44
N PHE A 118 -4.53 11.23 -14.82
CA PHE A 118 -4.04 11.70 -16.11
C PHE A 118 -4.86 11.09 -17.25
N SER A 119 -5.28 11.91 -18.20
CA SER A 119 -5.83 11.47 -19.48
C SER A 119 -5.40 12.43 -20.58
N ASP A 120 -5.07 11.89 -21.75
CA ASP A 120 -4.89 12.64 -23.00
C ASP A 120 -5.52 11.88 -24.18
N ASP A 121 -5.48 12.45 -25.39
CA ASP A 121 -6.08 11.86 -26.59
C ASP A 121 -5.50 10.48 -26.98
N ASN A 122 -4.31 10.12 -26.47
CA ASN A 122 -3.58 8.88 -26.81
C ASN A 122 -3.49 7.88 -25.64
N ILE A 123 -3.54 8.34 -24.40
CA ILE A 123 -3.36 7.55 -23.18
C ILE A 123 -4.54 7.80 -22.27
N ASN A 124 -5.44 6.80 -22.23
CA ASN A 124 -6.56 6.80 -21.30
C ASN A 124 -6.50 5.65 -20.29
N LYS A 125 -5.62 4.65 -20.44
CA LYS A 125 -5.55 3.48 -19.55
C LYS A 125 -4.13 3.20 -19.09
N PHE A 126 -3.99 2.84 -17.81
CA PHE A 126 -2.72 2.48 -17.22
C PHE A 126 -2.72 1.05 -16.67
N PRO A 127 -1.61 0.31 -16.83
CA PRO A 127 -1.45 -1.00 -16.18
C PRO A 127 -1.52 -0.88 -14.66
N VAL A 128 -2.00 -1.94 -14.02
CA VAL A 128 -2.26 -1.96 -12.58
C VAL A 128 -1.26 -2.87 -11.86
N VAL A 129 -0.71 -2.38 -10.74
CA VAL A 129 0.10 -3.17 -9.81
C VAL A 129 -0.58 -3.18 -8.45
N ILE A 130 -1.05 -4.35 -8.01
CA ILE A 130 -1.49 -4.51 -6.61
C ILE A 130 -0.25 -4.76 -5.75
N PHE A 131 -0.07 -3.99 -4.69
CA PHE A 131 1.08 -4.05 -3.80
C PHE A 131 0.72 -4.58 -2.42
N SER A 132 1.50 -5.55 -1.93
CA SER A 132 1.28 -6.25 -0.67
C SER A 132 2.43 -6.00 0.32
N HIS A 133 2.13 -5.46 1.51
CA HIS A 133 3.15 -5.04 2.49
C HIS A 133 3.85 -6.21 3.22
N GLY A 134 4.99 -5.96 3.87
CA GLY A 134 5.63 -6.94 4.77
C GLY A 134 4.91 -7.10 6.12
N LEU A 135 5.34 -8.09 6.91
CA LEU A 135 4.93 -8.23 8.31
C LEU A 135 5.35 -6.99 9.11
N GLY A 136 4.41 -6.38 9.85
CA GLY A 136 4.59 -5.11 10.55
C GLY A 136 4.53 -3.88 9.64
N GLY A 137 4.35 -4.04 8.33
CA GLY A 137 4.07 -2.94 7.40
C GLY A 137 2.58 -2.60 7.33
N MET A 138 2.24 -1.64 6.47
CA MET A 138 0.88 -1.18 6.17
C MET A 138 0.85 -0.53 4.78
N ARG A 139 -0.30 0.00 4.31
CA ARG A 139 -0.40 0.57 2.95
C ARG A 139 0.52 1.76 2.69
N THR A 140 1.00 2.42 3.75
CA THR A 140 1.85 3.61 3.62
C THR A 140 3.35 3.34 3.74
N THR A 141 3.79 2.11 4.06
CA THR A 141 5.21 1.78 4.30
C THR A 141 6.10 1.75 3.04
N TYR A 142 5.49 1.77 1.85
CA TYR A 142 6.16 1.52 0.55
C TYR A 142 5.88 2.64 -0.46
N SER A 143 5.60 3.85 0.02
CA SER A 143 5.21 4.97 -0.84
C SER A 143 6.28 5.31 -1.87
N THR A 144 7.57 5.20 -1.57
CA THR A 144 8.65 5.49 -2.51
C THR A 144 8.62 4.59 -3.75
N ILE A 145 8.42 3.28 -3.58
CA ILE A 145 8.28 2.33 -4.69
C ILE A 145 6.98 2.60 -5.46
N CYS A 146 5.87 2.84 -4.74
CA CYS A 146 4.57 3.04 -5.38
C CYS A 146 4.53 4.35 -6.18
N ILE A 147 5.13 5.43 -5.66
CA ILE A 147 5.26 6.72 -6.34
C ILE A 147 6.18 6.61 -7.54
N ASP A 148 7.33 5.91 -7.42
CA ASP A 148 8.22 5.71 -8.56
C ASP A 148 7.52 4.97 -9.70
N LEU A 149 6.81 3.87 -9.42
CA LEU A 149 6.00 3.17 -10.42
C LEU A 149 4.90 4.07 -11.00
N ALA A 150 4.16 4.80 -10.16
CA ALA A 150 3.09 5.68 -10.62
C ALA A 150 3.59 6.81 -11.54
N SER A 151 4.73 7.41 -11.20
CA SER A 151 5.36 8.44 -12.05
C SER A 151 5.77 7.93 -13.43
N HIS A 152 5.89 6.60 -13.60
CA HIS A 152 6.19 5.94 -14.87
C HIS A 152 4.96 5.38 -15.60
N GLY A 153 3.74 5.70 -15.15
CA GLY A 153 2.52 5.32 -15.85
C GLY A 153 1.90 4.01 -15.36
N PHE A 154 2.04 3.69 -14.08
CA PHE A 154 1.33 2.57 -13.45
C PHE A 154 0.30 3.08 -12.46
N ILE A 155 -0.82 2.38 -12.31
CA ILE A 155 -1.69 2.57 -11.15
C ILE A 155 -1.32 1.52 -10.10
N VAL A 156 -0.85 1.99 -8.94
CA VAL A 156 -0.35 1.12 -7.87
C VAL A 156 -1.31 1.13 -6.70
N VAL A 157 -1.74 -0.06 -6.27
CA VAL A 157 -2.78 -0.25 -5.26
C VAL A 157 -2.17 -0.97 -4.06
N ALA A 158 -1.73 -0.20 -3.06
CA ALA A 158 -1.17 -0.74 -1.83
C ALA A 158 -2.27 -1.17 -0.86
N VAL A 159 -2.42 -2.47 -0.66
CA VAL A 159 -3.44 -3.06 0.22
C VAL A 159 -2.97 -3.00 1.68
N GLU A 160 -3.86 -2.59 2.60
CA GLU A 160 -3.68 -2.74 4.04
C GLU A 160 -4.35 -4.02 4.52
N HIS A 161 -3.56 -5.01 4.93
CA HIS A 161 -4.07 -6.32 5.29
C HIS A 161 -4.69 -6.35 6.70
N ARG A 162 -5.80 -7.07 6.85
CA ARG A 162 -6.57 -7.27 8.10
C ARG A 162 -6.31 -8.60 8.79
N ASP A 163 -5.37 -9.38 8.27
CA ASP A 163 -4.94 -10.68 8.80
C ASP A 163 -4.19 -10.61 10.15
N GLY A 164 -3.99 -9.41 10.72
CA GLY A 164 -3.20 -9.18 11.93
C GLY A 164 -1.69 -9.13 11.68
N SER A 165 -1.26 -9.09 10.41
CA SER A 165 0.16 -8.89 10.07
C SER A 165 0.57 -7.42 10.01
N ALA A 166 -0.37 -6.50 9.83
CA ALA A 166 -0.08 -5.06 9.87
C ALA A 166 0.36 -4.62 11.27
N SER A 167 1.25 -3.64 11.38
CA SER A 167 1.66 -3.13 12.70
C SER A 167 0.51 -2.43 13.44
N ALA A 168 -0.35 -1.76 12.69
CA ALA A 168 -1.70 -1.36 13.07
C ALA A 168 -2.55 -1.25 11.81
N THR A 169 -3.86 -1.40 11.97
CA THR A 169 -4.88 -1.14 10.96
C THR A 169 -6.19 -0.77 11.68
N TYR A 170 -7.18 -0.21 10.99
CA TYR A 170 -8.47 0.10 11.60
C TYR A 170 -9.65 -0.16 10.67
N TYR A 171 -10.84 -0.22 11.25
CA TYR A 171 -12.12 -0.22 10.54
C TYR A 171 -12.91 1.03 10.91
N LEU A 172 -13.85 1.42 10.06
CA LEU A 172 -14.83 2.46 10.38
C LEU A 172 -16.18 1.82 10.61
N ASN A 173 -16.71 2.02 11.81
CA ASN A 173 -17.99 1.51 12.24
C ASN A 173 -18.99 2.67 12.29
N GLU A 174 -20.07 2.56 11.54
CA GLU A 174 -21.09 3.60 11.55
C GLU A 174 -21.78 3.64 12.92
N CYS A 175 -21.77 4.80 13.57
CA CYS A 175 -22.40 4.99 14.85
C CYS A 175 -23.93 5.00 14.69
N SER A 176 -24.64 4.31 15.58
CA SER A 176 -26.07 4.53 15.78
C SER A 176 -26.24 5.80 16.58
N LEU A 177 -26.94 6.80 16.03
CA LEU A 177 -27.31 8.01 16.75
C LEU A 177 -28.66 7.77 17.42
N PHE A 178 -28.68 7.88 18.73
CA PHE A 178 -29.89 7.79 19.54
C PHE A 178 -30.29 9.21 19.99
N ASP A 179 -31.57 9.50 20.01
CA ASP A 179 -32.08 10.72 20.66
C ASP A 179 -32.07 10.57 22.20
N GLU A 180 -32.42 11.66 22.91
CA GLU A 180 -32.49 11.66 24.39
C GLU A 180 -33.52 10.65 24.95
N GLU A 181 -34.43 10.14 24.11
CA GLU A 181 -35.46 9.16 24.45
C GLU A 181 -35.05 7.72 24.07
N GLY A 182 -33.85 7.51 23.51
CA GLY A 182 -33.30 6.21 23.13
C GLY A 182 -33.84 5.65 21.81
N SER A 183 -34.53 6.47 21.02
CA SER A 183 -35.03 6.12 19.69
C SER A 183 -33.94 6.37 18.62
N ASN A 184 -33.90 5.51 17.60
CA ASN A 184 -32.95 5.67 16.49
C ASN A 184 -33.31 6.92 15.69
N ILE A 185 -32.38 7.86 15.58
CA ILE A 185 -32.54 9.02 14.71
C ILE A 185 -32.42 8.56 13.26
N ASP A 186 -33.48 8.74 12.48
CA ASP A 186 -33.48 8.40 11.06
C ASP A 186 -32.45 9.25 10.32
N LYS A 187 -31.50 8.59 9.67
CA LYS A 187 -30.22 9.16 9.20
C LYS A 187 -30.36 10.09 7.99
N SER A 188 -31.58 10.37 7.50
CA SER A 188 -31.77 10.89 6.14
C SER A 188 -31.51 12.38 5.95
N ASP A 189 -31.70 13.26 6.95
CA ASP A 189 -31.91 14.67 6.58
C ASP A 189 -31.09 15.77 7.29
N SER A 190 -30.15 15.49 8.20
CA SER A 190 -29.40 16.62 8.83
C SER A 190 -27.99 16.40 9.37
N ILE A 191 -27.61 15.19 9.84
CA ILE A 191 -26.41 15.03 10.70
C ILE A 191 -25.21 14.40 9.97
N GLY A 192 -25.40 13.81 8.78
CA GLY A 192 -24.34 13.09 8.08
C GLY A 192 -23.96 11.77 8.77
N ARG A 193 -23.21 10.90 8.08
CA ARG A 193 -22.77 9.62 8.64
C ARG A 193 -21.62 9.87 9.62
N VAL A 194 -21.74 9.37 10.85
CA VAL A 194 -20.70 9.42 11.88
C VAL A 194 -20.06 8.05 12.01
N PHE A 195 -18.73 7.99 12.04
CA PHE A 195 -17.99 6.73 12.14
C PHE A 195 -17.05 6.73 13.34
N GLU A 196 -16.94 5.59 14.01
CA GLU A 196 -15.95 5.29 15.03
C GLU A 196 -14.82 4.42 14.46
N GLU A 197 -13.58 4.74 14.83
CA GLU A 197 -12.39 3.98 14.43
C GLU A 197 -12.16 2.77 15.36
N GLU A 198 -12.32 1.56 14.83
CA GLU A 198 -11.97 0.31 15.52
C GLU A 198 -10.54 -0.10 15.15
N TRP A 199 -9.59 0.15 16.06
CA TRP A 199 -8.17 -0.14 15.84
C TRP A 199 -7.80 -1.60 16.16
N LYS A 200 -7.14 -2.25 15.21
CA LYS A 200 -6.51 -3.57 15.34
C LYS A 200 -4.99 -3.42 15.35
N MET A 201 -4.41 -3.54 16.53
CA MET A 201 -2.96 -3.42 16.76
C MET A 201 -2.27 -4.78 16.57
N TYR A 202 -0.99 -4.75 16.20
CA TYR A 202 -0.20 -5.97 16.07
C TYR A 202 -0.08 -6.75 17.38
N GLU A 203 -0.27 -8.05 17.32
CA GLU A 203 -0.04 -8.97 18.44
C GLU A 203 1.28 -9.72 18.26
N GLN A 204 2.05 -9.84 19.34
CA GLN A 204 3.32 -10.55 19.31
C GLN A 204 3.07 -12.05 19.22
N HIS A 205 3.56 -12.65 18.13
CA HIS A 205 3.51 -14.08 17.89
C HIS A 205 4.89 -14.60 17.54
N ASN A 206 5.08 -15.92 17.69
CA ASN A 206 6.27 -16.56 17.14
C ASN A 206 6.33 -16.28 15.62
N ARG A 207 7.45 -15.72 15.16
CA ARG A 207 7.63 -15.40 13.74
C ARG A 207 7.63 -16.67 12.89
N ASP A 208 8.16 -17.76 13.41
CA ASP A 208 8.30 -19.04 12.70
C ASP A 208 7.07 -19.97 12.81
N ASP A 209 5.93 -19.47 13.33
CA ASP A 209 4.68 -20.23 13.39
C ASP A 209 4.06 -20.41 12.00
N PHE A 210 4.37 -21.54 11.35
CA PHE A 210 3.85 -21.85 10.04
C PHE A 210 2.31 -21.86 9.97
N VAL A 211 1.62 -22.39 10.97
CA VAL A 211 0.16 -22.55 10.94
C VAL A 211 -0.51 -21.18 10.94
N LEU A 212 -0.06 -20.28 11.83
CA LEU A 212 -0.52 -18.90 11.86
C LEU A 212 -0.20 -18.18 10.54
N ARG A 213 1.05 -18.25 10.08
CA ARG A 213 1.49 -17.50 8.89
C ARG A 213 0.83 -18.00 7.61
N ASN A 214 0.57 -19.30 7.50
CA ASN A 214 -0.15 -19.88 6.38
C ASN A 214 -1.63 -19.47 6.38
N LYS A 215 -2.29 -19.42 7.55
CA LYS A 215 -3.65 -18.86 7.66
C LYS A 215 -3.68 -17.39 7.21
N GLN A 216 -2.72 -16.61 7.69
CA GLN A 216 -2.55 -15.21 7.33
C GLN A 216 -2.36 -15.00 5.82
N VAL A 217 -1.42 -15.73 5.18
CA VAL A 217 -1.17 -15.54 3.74
C VAL A 217 -2.39 -15.89 2.87
N LYS A 218 -3.25 -16.81 3.31
CA LYS A 218 -4.53 -17.14 2.64
C LYS A 218 -5.53 -15.99 2.72
N ILE A 219 -5.62 -15.29 3.86
CA ILE A 219 -6.43 -14.07 3.99
C ILE A 219 -5.88 -12.98 3.06
N ARG A 220 -4.56 -12.76 3.09
CA ARG A 220 -3.91 -11.74 2.26
C ARG A 220 -4.08 -11.97 0.76
N GLN A 221 -4.06 -13.24 0.33
CA GLN A 221 -4.40 -13.62 -1.04
C GLN A 221 -5.81 -13.18 -1.42
N GLN A 222 -6.80 -13.44 -0.56
CA GLN A 222 -8.19 -13.05 -0.79
C GLN A 222 -8.34 -11.53 -0.82
N GLU A 223 -7.68 -10.79 0.06
CA GLU A 223 -7.72 -9.33 0.09
C GLU A 223 -7.16 -8.69 -1.19
N CYS A 224 -6.06 -9.23 -1.73
CA CYS A 224 -5.52 -8.76 -3.02
C CYS A 224 -6.47 -9.05 -4.20
N ILE A 225 -7.16 -10.20 -4.20
CA ILE A 225 -8.17 -10.52 -5.22
C ILE A 225 -9.39 -9.60 -5.07
N GLN A 226 -9.83 -9.33 -3.85
CA GLN A 226 -10.92 -8.40 -3.58
C GLN A 226 -10.59 -6.97 -3.99
N ALA A 227 -9.33 -6.54 -3.81
CA ALA A 227 -8.87 -5.26 -4.33
C ALA A 227 -9.00 -5.21 -5.87
N LEU A 228 -8.66 -6.28 -6.59
CA LEU A 228 -8.89 -6.35 -8.04
C LEU A 228 -10.38 -6.27 -8.41
N GLU A 229 -11.26 -6.94 -7.67
CA GLU A 229 -12.72 -6.81 -7.88
C GLU A 229 -13.21 -5.36 -7.68
N LEU A 230 -12.69 -4.67 -6.66
CA LEU A 230 -13.00 -3.26 -6.42
C LEU A 230 -12.53 -2.38 -7.59
N LEU A 231 -11.34 -2.66 -8.15
CA LEU A 231 -10.85 -1.94 -9.32
C LEU A 231 -11.72 -2.15 -10.56
N HIS A 232 -12.28 -3.36 -10.77
CA HIS A 232 -13.26 -3.57 -11.84
C HIS A 232 -14.47 -2.65 -11.70
N LYS A 233 -15.02 -2.53 -10.48
CA LYS A 233 -16.16 -1.64 -10.22
C LYS A 233 -15.82 -0.17 -10.47
N LEU A 234 -14.67 0.28 -9.95
CA LEU A 234 -14.18 1.65 -10.17
C LEU A 234 -13.97 1.94 -11.66
N ASN A 235 -13.39 0.99 -12.41
CA ASN A 235 -13.16 1.14 -13.85
C ASN A 235 -14.47 1.17 -14.66
N ASN A 236 -15.52 0.51 -14.19
CA ASN A 236 -16.86 0.54 -14.79
C ASN A 236 -17.64 1.83 -14.46
N GLY A 237 -17.12 2.68 -13.56
CA GLY A 237 -17.82 3.87 -13.06
C GLY A 237 -18.95 3.54 -12.08
N GLU A 238 -18.89 2.38 -11.41
CA GLU A 238 -19.85 2.04 -10.35
C GLU A 238 -19.63 2.94 -9.13
N THR A 239 -20.72 3.39 -8.50
CA THR A 239 -20.65 4.13 -7.24
C THR A 239 -20.18 3.22 -6.11
N ILE A 240 -19.06 3.58 -5.48
CA ILE A 240 -18.53 2.89 -4.30
C ILE A 240 -18.66 3.79 -3.07
N SER A 241 -19.21 3.24 -1.98
CA SER A 241 -19.19 3.86 -0.66
C SER A 241 -17.76 3.85 -0.10
N ASN A 242 -17.02 4.94 -0.30
CA ASN A 242 -15.73 5.16 0.36
C ASN A 242 -15.97 5.76 1.74
N LEU A 243 -15.75 4.97 2.79
CA LEU A 243 -16.00 5.38 4.18
C LEU A 243 -15.10 6.52 4.65
N LEU A 244 -13.97 6.76 3.97
CA LEU A 244 -13.03 7.82 4.31
C LEU A 244 -13.36 9.16 3.65
N ASP A 245 -14.08 9.12 2.53
CA ASP A 245 -14.49 10.30 1.79
C ASP A 245 -15.75 10.01 0.96
N THR A 246 -16.88 10.50 1.45
CA THR A 246 -18.19 10.32 0.80
C THR A 246 -18.36 11.15 -0.47
N ASN A 247 -17.46 12.10 -0.75
CA ASN A 247 -17.52 12.97 -1.92
C ASN A 247 -16.63 12.50 -3.08
N MET A 248 -16.04 11.30 -2.97
CA MET A 248 -15.24 10.72 -4.04
C MET A 248 -16.10 10.55 -5.31
N SER A 249 -15.67 11.16 -6.42
CA SER A 249 -16.32 10.98 -7.72
C SER A 249 -16.22 9.52 -8.18
N SER A 250 -17.35 8.93 -8.54
CA SER A 250 -17.43 7.58 -9.14
C SER A 250 -16.67 7.48 -10.48
N ASP A 251 -16.49 8.61 -11.17
CA ASP A 251 -15.87 8.64 -12.49
C ASP A 251 -14.34 8.76 -12.45
N LEU A 252 -13.74 8.97 -11.26
CA LEU A 252 -12.31 9.27 -11.16
C LEU A 252 -11.41 8.22 -11.84
N PHE A 253 -11.76 6.94 -11.72
CA PHE A 253 -11.02 5.83 -12.34
C PHE A 253 -11.76 5.18 -13.51
N LYS A 254 -12.94 5.71 -13.89
CA LYS A 254 -13.77 5.12 -14.93
C LYS A 254 -12.99 5.08 -16.25
N GLU A 255 -12.89 3.90 -16.84
CA GLU A 255 -12.13 3.63 -18.05
C GLU A 255 -10.62 3.96 -18.01
N HIS A 256 -10.06 4.23 -16.82
CA HIS A 256 -8.64 4.56 -16.65
C HIS A 256 -7.74 3.37 -16.30
N LEU A 257 -8.31 2.22 -15.97
CA LEU A 257 -7.57 1.04 -15.53
C LEU A 257 -7.45 0.01 -16.68
N ASP A 258 -6.22 -0.36 -17.03
CA ASP A 258 -5.97 -1.51 -17.89
C ASP A 258 -5.98 -2.81 -17.07
N LEU A 259 -7.19 -3.31 -16.82
CA LEU A 259 -7.41 -4.54 -16.04
C LEU A 259 -7.14 -5.81 -16.84
N SER A 260 -6.74 -5.71 -18.11
CA SER A 260 -6.14 -6.84 -18.83
C SER A 260 -4.67 -7.03 -18.44
N ASN A 261 -4.04 -5.99 -17.88
CA ASN A 261 -2.63 -5.87 -17.55
C ASN A 261 -2.40 -5.65 -16.06
N VAL A 262 -2.85 -6.61 -15.26
CA VAL A 262 -2.71 -6.58 -13.80
C VAL A 262 -1.49 -7.39 -13.36
N CYS A 263 -0.63 -6.80 -12.55
CA CYS A 263 0.48 -7.46 -11.87
C CYS A 263 0.30 -7.38 -10.36
N ILE A 264 1.03 -8.23 -9.63
CA ILE A 264 1.13 -8.15 -8.18
C ILE A 264 2.60 -8.01 -7.76
N ALA A 265 2.84 -7.14 -6.79
CA ALA A 265 4.14 -6.97 -6.16
C ALA A 265 3.99 -7.07 -4.64
N GLY A 266 5.05 -7.49 -3.95
CA GLY A 266 5.04 -7.44 -2.50
C GLY A 266 6.38 -7.69 -1.86
N HIS A 267 6.54 -7.10 -0.68
CA HIS A 267 7.79 -7.16 0.09
C HIS A 267 7.69 -8.13 1.26
N SER A 268 8.75 -8.91 1.52
CA SER A 268 8.83 -9.79 2.69
C SER A 268 7.66 -10.77 2.74
N PHE A 269 6.78 -10.67 3.75
CA PHE A 269 5.53 -11.43 3.81
C PHE A 269 4.65 -11.16 2.57
N GLY A 270 4.61 -9.94 2.04
CA GLY A 270 3.92 -9.61 0.79
C GLY A 270 4.52 -10.31 -0.42
N GLY A 271 5.79 -10.71 -0.36
CA GLY A 271 6.40 -11.59 -1.35
C GLY A 271 5.77 -12.98 -1.37
N ALA A 272 5.47 -13.55 -0.20
CA ALA A 272 4.69 -14.80 -0.12
C ALA A 272 3.25 -14.61 -0.63
N THR A 273 2.60 -13.50 -0.29
CA THR A 273 1.27 -13.15 -0.82
C THR A 273 1.26 -13.10 -2.34
N THR A 274 2.29 -12.49 -2.94
CA THR A 274 2.48 -12.43 -4.40
C THR A 274 2.42 -13.83 -5.01
N ILE A 275 3.18 -14.78 -4.47
CA ILE A 275 3.18 -16.18 -4.95
C ILE A 275 1.82 -16.86 -4.73
N MET A 276 1.18 -16.65 -3.58
CA MET A 276 -0.17 -17.19 -3.32
C MET A 276 -1.18 -16.68 -4.34
N VAL A 277 -1.21 -15.38 -4.62
CA VAL A 277 -2.15 -14.77 -5.56
C VAL A 277 -1.94 -15.35 -6.96
N LEU A 278 -0.71 -15.42 -7.45
CA LEU A 278 -0.42 -15.99 -8.78
C LEU A 278 -0.81 -17.46 -8.93
N ALA A 279 -0.68 -18.24 -7.85
CA ALA A 279 -1.11 -19.64 -7.83
C ALA A 279 -2.64 -19.77 -7.96
N LYS A 280 -3.39 -18.80 -7.41
CA LYS A 280 -4.86 -18.87 -7.31
C LYS A 280 -5.59 -18.17 -8.44
N ASP A 281 -5.13 -17.01 -8.88
CA ASP A 281 -5.84 -16.14 -9.82
C ASP A 281 -4.96 -15.82 -11.04
N LYS A 282 -5.43 -16.24 -12.21
CA LYS A 282 -4.70 -16.14 -13.48
C LYS A 282 -4.89 -14.80 -14.19
N ARG A 283 -5.74 -13.91 -13.67
CA ARG A 283 -5.86 -12.52 -14.15
C ARG A 283 -4.59 -11.71 -13.86
N PHE A 284 -3.86 -12.07 -12.80
CA PHE A 284 -2.55 -11.49 -12.52
C PHE A 284 -1.52 -12.06 -13.49
N ARG A 285 -1.00 -11.23 -14.39
CA ARG A 285 -0.08 -11.60 -15.49
C ARG A 285 1.36 -11.81 -15.05
N ALA A 286 1.80 -11.18 -13.95
CA ALA A 286 3.17 -11.29 -13.43
C ALA A 286 3.27 -10.98 -11.93
N GLY A 287 4.35 -11.46 -11.31
CA GLY A 287 4.69 -11.21 -9.91
C GLY A 287 6.04 -10.56 -9.70
N VAL A 288 6.13 -9.65 -8.74
CA VAL A 288 7.38 -9.08 -8.23
C VAL A 288 7.51 -9.35 -6.74
N VAL A 289 8.48 -10.18 -6.37
CA VAL A 289 8.80 -10.55 -5.00
C VAL A 289 10.01 -9.74 -4.54
N LEU A 290 9.77 -8.74 -3.70
CA LEU A 290 10.82 -7.94 -3.08
C LEU A 290 11.24 -8.62 -1.78
N ASP A 291 12.44 -9.21 -1.78
CA ASP A 291 13.09 -9.79 -0.61
C ASP A 291 12.19 -10.73 0.21
N GLY A 292 11.54 -11.67 -0.49
CA GLY A 292 10.39 -12.38 0.02
C GLY A 292 10.70 -13.32 1.19
N TRP A 293 9.76 -13.42 2.13
CA TRP A 293 9.79 -14.35 3.24
C TRP A 293 8.89 -15.55 2.94
N MET A 294 9.48 -16.70 2.58
CA MET A 294 8.79 -17.84 1.99
C MET A 294 8.26 -18.86 3.01
N LEU A 295 8.49 -18.64 4.32
CA LEU A 295 7.95 -19.51 5.37
C LEU A 295 6.44 -19.79 5.22
N PRO A 296 5.56 -18.81 4.97
CA PRO A 296 4.10 -18.99 4.98
C PRO A 296 3.55 -19.93 3.91
N LEU A 297 4.37 -20.29 2.91
CA LEU A 297 3.95 -21.07 1.76
C LEU A 297 4.17 -22.57 1.95
N GLU A 298 3.15 -23.34 1.54
CA GLU A 298 3.25 -24.78 1.30
C GLU A 298 4.03 -25.05 0.00
N ASP A 299 4.75 -26.17 -0.07
CA ASP A 299 5.64 -26.45 -1.21
C ASP A 299 4.89 -26.73 -2.53
N ASN A 300 3.65 -27.21 -2.46
CA ASN A 300 2.80 -27.45 -3.63
C ASN A 300 2.35 -26.15 -4.33
N ILE A 301 2.45 -24.99 -3.67
CA ILE A 301 2.00 -23.70 -4.23
C ILE A 301 2.89 -23.26 -5.39
N TYR A 302 4.20 -23.51 -5.31
CA TYR A 302 5.15 -23.05 -6.32
C TYR A 302 4.90 -23.67 -7.71
N ALA A 303 4.46 -24.93 -7.75
CA ALA A 303 4.12 -25.64 -8.99
C ALA A 303 2.85 -25.09 -9.67
N GLN A 304 2.01 -24.37 -8.93
CA GLN A 304 0.76 -23.79 -9.45
C GLN A 304 0.96 -22.41 -10.08
N VAL A 305 2.09 -21.76 -9.80
CA VAL A 305 2.45 -20.49 -10.43
C VAL A 305 2.95 -20.77 -11.84
N THR A 306 2.33 -20.14 -12.83
CA THR A 306 2.64 -20.30 -14.25
C THR A 306 3.11 -19.00 -14.89
N GLN A 307 2.93 -17.88 -14.20
CA GLN A 307 3.25 -16.54 -14.65
C GLN A 307 4.73 -16.22 -14.43
N PRO A 308 5.31 -15.27 -15.19
CA PRO A 308 6.63 -14.72 -14.90
C PRO A 308 6.74 -14.16 -13.48
N VAL A 309 7.88 -14.38 -12.84
CA VAL A 309 8.16 -13.87 -11.49
C VAL A 309 9.56 -13.28 -11.42
N LEU A 310 9.66 -12.03 -10.98
CA LEU A 310 10.91 -11.42 -10.56
C LEU A 310 11.07 -11.61 -9.05
N MET A 311 12.18 -12.18 -8.62
CA MET A 311 12.62 -12.19 -7.23
C MET A 311 13.81 -11.27 -7.07
N LEU A 312 13.64 -10.20 -6.30
CA LEU A 312 14.67 -9.20 -6.07
C LEU A 312 15.02 -9.20 -4.58
N ASN A 313 16.14 -9.85 -4.25
CA ASN A 313 16.60 -10.04 -2.89
C ASN A 313 17.52 -8.91 -2.44
N THR A 314 17.56 -8.71 -1.12
CA THR A 314 18.58 -7.85 -0.48
C THR A 314 19.74 -8.70 0.02
N GLU A 315 20.92 -8.10 0.13
CA GLU A 315 22.16 -8.83 0.44
C GLU A 315 22.10 -9.52 1.81
N THR A 316 21.56 -8.84 2.83
CA THR A 316 21.70 -9.31 4.22
C THR A 316 20.48 -10.00 4.82
N PHE A 317 19.39 -10.18 4.07
CA PHE A 317 18.18 -10.80 4.62
C PHE A 317 18.11 -12.31 4.41
N GLN A 318 18.68 -12.82 3.32
CA GLN A 318 18.41 -14.19 2.87
C GLN A 318 19.16 -15.27 3.68
N TRP A 319 18.53 -16.44 3.84
CA TRP A 319 19.14 -17.64 4.43
C TRP A 319 18.82 -18.89 3.61
N LYS A 320 19.64 -19.94 3.76
CA LYS A 320 19.60 -21.16 2.93
C LYS A 320 18.20 -21.75 2.76
N ARG A 321 17.44 -21.94 3.85
CA ARG A 321 16.10 -22.54 3.80
C ARG A 321 15.10 -21.66 3.01
N ASN A 322 15.19 -20.34 3.13
CA ASN A 322 14.32 -19.41 2.41
C ASN A 322 14.62 -19.41 0.91
N VAL A 323 15.92 -19.37 0.55
CA VAL A 323 16.36 -19.43 -0.85
C VAL A 323 15.99 -20.76 -1.49
N LEU A 324 16.13 -21.89 -0.78
CA LEU A 324 15.69 -23.20 -1.29
C LEU A 324 14.20 -23.22 -1.63
N LYS A 325 13.35 -22.57 -0.82
CA LYS A 325 11.93 -22.38 -1.15
C LYS A 325 11.73 -21.52 -2.39
N MET A 326 12.47 -20.42 -2.54
CA MET A 326 12.43 -19.59 -3.75
C MET A 326 12.82 -20.37 -5.00
N LYS A 327 13.79 -21.28 -4.89
CA LYS A 327 14.25 -22.14 -5.99
C LYS A 327 13.20 -23.14 -6.48
N ASN A 328 12.16 -23.42 -5.71
CA ASN A 328 11.03 -24.21 -6.20
C ASN A 328 10.27 -23.50 -7.35
N LEU A 329 10.51 -22.20 -7.55
CA LEU A 329 10.03 -21.47 -8.72
C LEU A 329 11.05 -21.45 -9.87
N GLU A 330 12.30 -21.90 -9.71
CA GLU A 330 13.24 -21.98 -10.83
C GLU A 330 12.73 -23.06 -11.82
N CYS A 331 12.32 -22.64 -13.02
CA CYS A 331 11.95 -23.53 -14.12
C CYS A 331 12.58 -22.98 -15.41
N THR A 332 13.17 -23.86 -16.21
CA THR A 332 14.01 -23.53 -17.37
C THR A 332 13.26 -22.91 -18.55
N GLU A 333 11.93 -22.96 -18.57
CA GLU A 333 11.13 -22.50 -19.72
C GLU A 333 10.44 -21.15 -19.54
N GLN A 334 10.49 -20.54 -18.35
CA GLN A 334 9.73 -19.31 -18.05
C GLN A 334 10.65 -18.16 -17.59
N ASN A 335 10.22 -16.90 -17.87
CA ASN A 335 10.88 -15.66 -17.42
C ASN A 335 10.80 -15.50 -15.89
N ARG A 336 11.52 -16.35 -15.16
CA ARG A 336 11.63 -16.32 -13.70
C ARG A 336 13.06 -15.95 -13.35
N ILE A 337 13.23 -14.75 -12.81
CA ILE A 337 14.54 -14.13 -12.61
C ILE A 337 14.75 -13.93 -11.12
N MET A 338 15.91 -14.36 -10.60
CA MET A 338 16.32 -14.08 -9.23
C MET A 338 17.58 -13.22 -9.23
N LEU A 339 17.50 -12.03 -8.65
CA LEU A 339 18.61 -11.07 -8.52
C LEU A 339 18.81 -10.71 -7.05
N THR A 340 20.02 -10.27 -6.71
CA THR A 340 20.34 -9.73 -5.39
C THR A 340 21.00 -8.36 -5.56
N ILE A 341 20.50 -7.35 -4.85
CA ILE A 341 21.13 -6.02 -4.83
C ILE A 341 22.18 -5.99 -3.71
N LEU A 342 23.45 -5.85 -4.08
CA LEU A 342 24.55 -5.76 -3.12
C LEU A 342 24.49 -4.45 -2.34
N GLY A 343 24.95 -4.47 -1.10
CA GLY A 343 24.98 -3.33 -0.18
C GLY A 343 23.62 -2.99 0.44
N THR A 344 22.62 -3.87 0.38
CA THR A 344 21.25 -3.61 0.87
C THR A 344 20.88 -4.51 2.05
N CYS A 345 19.92 -4.05 2.88
CA CYS A 345 19.32 -4.85 3.95
C CYS A 345 17.82 -5.00 3.75
N HIS A 346 17.14 -5.79 4.58
CA HIS A 346 15.70 -6.04 4.43
C HIS A 346 14.84 -4.76 4.35
N GLN A 347 15.21 -3.70 5.06
CA GLN A 347 14.46 -2.43 5.06
C GLN A 347 14.78 -1.54 3.84
N SER A 348 15.74 -1.91 3.00
CA SER A 348 16.07 -1.23 1.74
C SER A 348 14.93 -1.26 0.71
N SER A 349 13.88 -2.07 0.92
CA SER A 349 12.68 -2.06 0.08
C SER A 349 11.54 -1.23 0.68
N THR A 350 11.74 -0.55 1.80
CA THR A 350 10.70 0.21 2.51
C THR A 350 11.05 1.69 2.59
N ASP A 351 10.09 2.51 3.03
CA ASP A 351 10.33 3.94 3.26
C ASP A 351 11.23 4.20 4.48
N PHE A 352 11.47 3.20 5.34
CA PHE A 352 12.29 3.36 6.55
C PHE A 352 13.71 3.85 6.27
N GLN A 353 14.30 3.42 5.14
CA GLN A 353 15.63 3.83 4.71
C GLN A 353 15.77 5.34 4.51
N PHE A 354 14.65 6.05 4.33
CA PHE A 354 14.62 7.49 4.15
C PHE A 354 14.27 8.25 5.42
N LEU A 355 13.97 7.62 6.57
CA LEU A 355 13.47 8.35 7.75
C LEU A 355 14.57 9.09 8.53
N CYS A 356 15.82 8.66 8.43
CA CYS A 356 16.96 9.32 9.09
C CYS A 356 18.12 9.55 8.10
N SER A 357 19.26 10.07 8.57
CA SER A 357 20.47 10.17 7.74
C SER A 357 21.02 8.78 7.43
N HIS A 358 21.79 8.64 6.34
CA HIS A 358 22.37 7.34 5.96
C HIS A 358 23.19 6.69 7.08
N TYR A 359 24.02 7.47 7.78
CA TYR A 359 24.78 6.99 8.93
C TYR A 359 23.87 6.42 10.03
N MET A 360 22.84 7.17 10.43
CA MET A 360 21.90 6.73 11.47
C MET A 360 21.05 5.54 10.98
N GLY A 361 20.69 5.50 9.71
CA GLY A 361 19.93 4.42 9.09
C GLY A 361 20.68 3.10 9.14
N ARG A 362 22.02 3.13 8.99
CA ARG A 362 22.87 1.95 9.18
C ARG A 362 22.87 1.45 10.63
N ILE A 363 22.93 2.36 11.60
CA ILE A 363 22.85 2.01 13.03
C ILE A 363 21.50 1.37 13.36
N MET A 364 20.41 1.93 12.82
CA MET A 364 19.04 1.44 13.02
C MET A 364 18.65 0.28 12.10
N LYS A 365 19.56 -0.16 11.21
CA LYS A 365 19.32 -1.20 10.18
C LYS A 365 18.16 -0.89 9.22
N PHE A 366 17.87 0.40 9.01
CA PHE A 366 16.94 0.87 7.97
C PHE A 366 17.58 0.86 6.58
N CYS A 367 18.91 0.96 6.50
CA CYS A 367 19.68 0.83 5.26
C CYS A 367 21.04 0.18 5.56
N HIS A 368 21.82 -0.09 4.50
CA HIS A 368 23.15 -0.68 4.63
C HIS A 368 24.19 0.16 3.87
N ASN A 369 25.06 -0.46 3.05
CA ASN A 369 26.21 0.22 2.47
C ASN A 369 25.81 1.05 1.25
N LEU A 370 24.88 0.53 0.45
CA LEU A 370 24.30 1.26 -0.67
C LEU A 370 23.43 2.40 -0.15
N ALA A 371 23.51 3.55 -0.79
CA ALA A 371 22.73 4.71 -0.38
C ALA A 371 21.23 4.49 -0.69
N PRO A 372 20.31 5.05 0.11
CA PRO A 372 18.88 4.91 -0.11
C PRO A 372 18.40 5.32 -1.51
N ASN A 373 18.95 6.41 -2.06
CA ASN A 373 18.59 6.88 -3.41
C ASN A 373 19.06 5.91 -4.50
N ASP A 374 20.28 5.38 -4.39
CA ASP A 374 20.78 4.38 -5.35
C ASP A 374 19.98 3.07 -5.24
N THR A 375 19.63 2.69 -4.02
CA THR A 375 18.82 1.50 -3.72
C THR A 375 17.47 1.56 -4.41
N ILE A 376 16.73 2.67 -4.24
CA ILE A 376 15.40 2.81 -4.83
C ILE A 376 15.48 2.97 -6.36
N ASP A 377 16.50 3.64 -6.89
CA ASP A 377 16.70 3.78 -8.34
C ASP A 377 16.99 2.44 -9.01
N ILE A 378 17.91 1.64 -8.44
CA ILE A 378 18.21 0.29 -8.93
C ILE A 378 16.97 -0.61 -8.83
N THR A 379 16.29 -0.59 -7.68
CA THR A 379 15.06 -1.37 -7.45
C THR A 379 14.00 -1.01 -8.48
N GLY A 380 13.71 0.28 -8.63
CA GLY A 380 12.73 0.80 -9.58
C GLY A 380 13.07 0.42 -11.02
N LYS A 381 14.33 0.60 -11.45
CA LYS A 381 14.77 0.24 -12.81
C LYS A 381 14.58 -1.25 -13.12
N ILE A 382 14.95 -2.13 -12.18
CA ILE A 382 14.80 -3.59 -12.34
C ILE A 382 13.31 -3.96 -12.40
N VAL A 383 12.51 -3.45 -11.46
CA VAL A 383 11.07 -3.75 -11.39
C VAL A 383 10.33 -3.24 -12.63
N ARG A 384 10.56 -1.99 -13.04
CA ARG A 384 9.96 -1.42 -14.26
C ARG A 384 10.40 -2.17 -15.51
N GLY A 385 11.70 -2.46 -15.63
CA GLY A 385 12.22 -3.23 -16.76
C GLY A 385 11.59 -4.62 -16.88
N PHE A 386 11.30 -5.28 -15.76
CA PHE A 386 10.56 -6.53 -15.75
C PHE A 386 9.09 -6.36 -16.13
N LEU A 387 8.38 -5.40 -15.54
CA LEU A 387 6.96 -5.17 -15.81
C LEU A 387 6.70 -4.74 -17.26
N CYS A 388 7.46 -3.79 -17.79
CA CYS A 388 7.35 -3.31 -19.18
C CYS A 388 7.72 -4.36 -20.23
N LYS A 389 8.38 -5.46 -19.85
CA LYS A 389 8.65 -6.59 -20.77
C LYS A 389 7.43 -7.49 -20.91
N ILE A 390 6.52 -7.48 -19.95
CA ILE A 390 5.38 -8.41 -19.87
C ILE A 390 4.08 -7.74 -20.32
N LEU A 391 3.90 -6.49 -19.90
CA LEU A 391 2.79 -5.62 -20.22
C LEU A 391 3.07 -4.92 -21.54
#